data_AF-A0A942TIB2-F1
#
_entry.id   AF-A0A942TIB2-F1
#
_cell.length_a   1.000
_cell.length_b   1.000
_cell.length_c   1.000
_cell.angle_alpha   90.00
_cell.angle_beta   90.00
_cell.angle_gamma   90.00
#
_symmetry.space_group_name_H-M   'P 1'
#
loop_
_entity.id
_entity.type
_entity.pdbx_description
1 polymer ?
#
loop_
_entity_poly.entity_id
_entity_poly.type
_entity_poly.pdbx_seq_one_letter_code
_entity_poly.pdbx_strand_id
1 'polypeptide(L)'
;MKVALIGDSLTEGRPGVSFAHILQQKYENIGFQNLGKPGETVKSLNKRLTETKIEESYDLTFLWIGVNDVFSKLLKVQAQPVVQNNEEFKECYENVLESVLHFSKQVVAVSPSLVGENPKNTTNNKLQEFTDMIQALVRKYPNVSFINMQSVFLNKLETIKSSDYIGTSVMKMMVETLFLKSHSKIDVLSKKRGLHLTLDGVHFNSKGATIVADEYSSIIDNHLKKLVEGR
;
A
#
# COMPACT_ATOMS: atom_id res chain seq x y z
N MET A 1 16.91 11.81 8.18
CA MET A 1 15.46 11.79 7.91
C MET A 1 14.92 10.45 8.39
N LYS A 2 13.84 10.43 9.17
CA LYS A 2 13.15 9.22 9.60
C LYS A 2 11.82 9.08 8.87
N VAL A 3 11.60 7.94 8.23
CA VAL A 3 10.43 7.68 7.38
C VAL A 3 9.64 6.50 7.94
N ALA A 4 8.35 6.70 8.21
CA ALA A 4 7.42 5.61 8.52
C ALA A 4 6.72 5.13 7.26
N LEU A 5 6.58 3.80 7.13
CA LEU A 5 5.75 3.15 6.13
C LEU A 5 4.61 2.44 6.88
N ILE A 6 3.41 3.00 6.87
CA ILE A 6 2.24 2.46 7.58
C ILE A 6 1.28 1.84 6.56
N GLY A 7 0.82 0.62 6.84
CA GLY A 7 -0.17 -0.02 5.99
C GLY A 7 -0.39 -1.48 6.32
N ASP A 8 -0.73 -2.25 5.28
CA ASP A 8 -1.08 -3.66 5.39
C ASP A 8 0.05 -4.60 4.93
N SER A 9 -0.30 -5.75 4.33
CA SER A 9 0.65 -6.73 3.78
C SER A 9 1.47 -6.16 2.63
N LEU A 10 0.95 -5.21 1.85
CA LEU A 10 1.72 -4.57 0.78
C LEU A 10 2.90 -3.79 1.36
N THR A 11 2.66 -3.09 2.48
CA THR A 11 3.69 -2.35 3.23
C THR A 11 4.66 -3.29 3.94
N GLU A 12 4.17 -4.35 4.60
CA GLU A 12 5.04 -5.36 5.23
C GLU A 12 5.94 -6.05 4.18
N GLY A 13 5.41 -6.26 2.97
CA GLY A 13 6.13 -6.78 1.82
C GLY A 13 6.01 -8.30 1.63
N ARG A 14 5.04 -8.96 2.27
CA ARG A 14 4.76 -10.38 2.15
C ARG A 14 3.25 -10.67 2.10
N PRO A 15 2.84 -11.63 1.26
CA PRO A 15 3.65 -12.36 0.28
C PRO A 15 4.17 -11.45 -0.85
N GLY A 16 5.15 -11.91 -1.64
CA GLY A 16 5.66 -11.14 -2.79
C GLY A 16 7.02 -10.46 -2.55
N VAL A 17 7.29 -9.44 -3.36
CA VAL A 17 8.52 -8.64 -3.29
C VAL A 17 8.27 -7.34 -2.51
N SER A 18 9.14 -7.07 -1.52
CA SER A 18 9.01 -5.90 -0.66
C SER A 18 9.59 -4.64 -1.30
N PHE A 19 8.74 -3.64 -1.56
CA PHE A 19 9.21 -2.31 -2.01
C PHE A 19 10.00 -1.59 -0.90
N ALA A 20 9.68 -1.85 0.37
CA ALA A 20 10.38 -1.26 1.51
C ALA A 20 11.86 -1.68 1.53
N HIS A 21 12.15 -2.94 1.14
CA HIS A 21 13.53 -3.40 1.00
C HIS A 21 14.28 -2.67 -0.13
N ILE A 22 13.61 -2.41 -1.26
CA ILE A 22 14.19 -1.63 -2.37
C ILE A 22 14.54 -0.20 -1.90
N LEU A 23 13.63 0.45 -1.16
CA LEU A 23 13.89 1.78 -0.58
C LEU A 23 15.07 1.76 0.39
N GLN A 24 15.14 0.78 1.30
CA GLN A 24 16.24 0.64 2.26
C GLN A 24 17.59 0.45 1.57
N GLN A 25 17.64 -0.32 0.47
CA GLN A 25 18.87 -0.50 -0.32
C GLN A 25 19.26 0.78 -1.07
N LYS A 26 18.29 1.56 -1.53
CA LYS A 26 18.53 2.79 -2.28
C LYS A 26 19.03 3.95 -1.41
N TYR A 27 18.60 4.00 -0.15
CA TYR A 27 18.87 5.13 0.74
C TYR A 27 19.58 4.68 2.02
N GLU A 28 20.91 4.69 2.01
CA GLU A 28 21.74 4.27 3.15
C GLU A 28 21.59 5.19 4.39
N ASN A 29 21.27 6.47 4.18
CA ASN A 29 21.21 7.49 5.24
C ASN A 29 19.79 7.84 5.71
N ILE A 30 18.78 7.10 5.27
CA ILE A 30 17.37 7.30 5.68
C ILE A 30 16.94 6.15 6.57
N GLY A 31 16.44 6.48 7.76
CA GLY A 31 15.88 5.47 8.65
C GLY A 31 14.45 5.14 8.26
N PHE A 32 14.21 3.96 7.67
CA PHE A 32 12.86 3.46 7.39
C PHE A 32 12.34 2.58 8.52
N GLN A 33 11.14 2.88 8.99
CA GLN A 33 10.39 2.03 9.91
C GLN A 33 9.19 1.43 9.20
N ASN A 34 9.21 0.12 8.97
CA ASN A 34 8.09 -0.60 8.38
C ASN A 34 7.07 -0.95 9.47
N LEU A 35 5.91 -0.32 9.40
CA LEU A 35 4.76 -0.49 10.29
C LEU A 35 3.58 -1.14 9.55
N GLY A 36 3.88 -1.90 8.49
CA GLY A 36 2.94 -2.74 7.76
C GLY A 36 2.51 -3.95 8.58
N LYS A 37 1.21 -4.26 8.58
CA LYS A 37 0.69 -5.46 9.25
C LYS A 37 -0.26 -6.24 8.33
N PRO A 38 0.03 -7.52 8.03
CA PRO A 38 -0.74 -8.29 7.06
C PRO A 38 -2.23 -8.35 7.36
N GLY A 39 -3.03 -8.13 6.30
CA GLY A 39 -4.49 -8.21 6.34
C GLY A 39 -5.20 -7.04 7.00
N GLU A 40 -4.48 -6.01 7.49
CA GLU A 40 -5.13 -4.85 8.10
C GLU A 40 -6.07 -4.15 7.11
N THR A 41 -7.28 -3.86 7.59
CA THR A 41 -8.23 -2.90 7.03
C THR A 41 -8.05 -1.55 7.70
N VAL A 42 -8.70 -0.51 7.17
CA VAL A 42 -8.70 0.81 7.81
C VAL A 42 -9.23 0.75 9.25
N LYS A 43 -10.22 -0.11 9.53
CA LYS A 43 -10.78 -0.30 10.88
C LYS A 43 -9.78 -0.92 11.85
N SER A 44 -9.09 -1.99 11.43
CA SER A 44 -8.09 -2.62 12.29
C SER A 44 -6.88 -1.72 12.52
N LEU A 45 -6.48 -0.93 11.51
CA LEU A 45 -5.41 0.05 11.67
C LEU A 45 -5.83 1.17 12.64
N ASN A 46 -7.05 1.69 12.51
CA ASN A 46 -7.59 2.71 13.42
C ASN A 46 -7.55 2.22 14.88
N LYS A 47 -8.03 1.00 15.12
CA LYS A 47 -7.95 0.35 16.43
C LYS A 47 -6.51 0.24 16.92
N ARG A 48 -5.59 -0.22 16.06
CA ARG A 48 -4.17 -0.37 16.41
C ARG A 48 -3.53 0.95 16.82
N LEU A 49 -3.76 2.03 16.07
CA LEU A 49 -3.20 3.36 16.38
C LEU A 49 -3.84 3.99 17.63
N THR A 50 -5.09 3.62 17.93
CA THR A 50 -5.76 4.06 19.16
C THR A 50 -5.23 3.33 20.40
N GLU A 51 -4.99 2.01 20.29
CA GLU A 51 -4.54 1.18 21.41
C GLU A 51 -3.03 1.18 21.62
N THR A 52 -2.26 1.38 20.56
CA THR A 52 -0.78 1.37 20.60
C THR A 52 -0.26 2.75 20.23
N LYS A 53 0.18 3.50 21.25
CA LYS A 53 0.84 4.79 21.03
C LYS A 53 2.18 4.56 20.34
N ILE A 54 2.40 5.30 19.25
CA ILE A 54 3.70 5.41 18.60
C ILE A 54 4.41 6.60 19.27
N GLU A 55 5.46 6.31 20.02
CA GLU A 55 6.21 7.33 20.77
C GLU A 55 7.25 8.03 19.89
N GLU A 56 7.66 7.41 18.79
CA GLU A 56 8.60 8.00 17.86
C GLU A 56 7.96 9.05 16.96
N SER A 57 8.72 10.11 16.63
CA SER A 57 8.34 11.07 15.59
C SER A 57 9.03 10.78 14.25
N TYR A 58 8.37 11.14 13.16
CA TYR A 58 8.85 10.95 11.79
C TYR A 58 8.87 12.27 11.00
N ASP A 59 9.83 12.39 10.09
CA ASP A 59 9.89 13.53 9.18
C ASP A 59 8.86 13.37 8.04
N LEU A 60 8.64 12.12 7.61
CA LEU A 60 7.71 11.76 6.54
C LEU A 60 7.06 10.41 6.85
N THR A 61 5.75 10.31 6.65
CA THR A 61 5.03 9.03 6.76
C THR A 61 4.25 8.76 5.49
N PHE A 62 4.40 7.55 4.94
CA PHE A 62 3.49 7.03 3.91
C PHE A 62 2.38 6.23 4.59
N LEU A 63 1.14 6.67 4.42
CA LEU A 63 -0.05 5.98 4.90
C LEU A 63 -0.73 5.28 3.71
N TRP A 64 -0.61 3.95 3.66
CA TRP A 64 -1.14 3.15 2.58
C TRP A 64 -2.04 2.02 3.11
N ILE A 65 -3.35 2.25 3.09
CA ILE A 65 -4.34 1.33 3.65
C ILE A 65 -5.64 1.37 2.84
N GLY A 66 -6.41 0.30 2.89
CA GLY A 66 -7.77 0.24 2.34
C GLY A 66 -8.00 -0.83 1.27
N VAL A 67 -6.94 -1.47 0.75
CA VAL A 67 -7.13 -2.56 -0.24
C VAL A 67 -7.89 -3.74 0.38
N ASN A 68 -7.62 -4.07 1.65
CA ASN A 68 -8.25 -5.18 2.35
C ASN A 68 -9.74 -4.94 2.68
N ASP A 69 -10.18 -3.69 2.74
CA ASP A 69 -11.60 -3.35 2.91
C ASP A 69 -12.45 -3.79 1.70
N VAL A 70 -11.81 -3.97 0.54
CA VAL A 70 -12.41 -4.56 -0.66
C VAL A 70 -11.98 -6.02 -0.85
N PHE A 71 -10.68 -6.31 -0.77
CA PHE A 71 -10.13 -7.65 -1.06
C PHE A 71 -10.63 -8.72 -0.09
N SER A 72 -10.80 -8.40 1.20
CA SER A 72 -11.25 -9.38 2.20
C SER A 72 -12.62 -9.97 1.89
N LYS A 73 -13.47 -9.24 1.14
CA LYS A 73 -14.80 -9.70 0.70
C LYS A 73 -14.72 -10.80 -0.37
N LEU A 74 -13.55 -10.98 -1.00
CA LEU A 74 -13.27 -12.05 -1.97
C LEU A 74 -12.56 -13.25 -1.34
N LEU A 75 -12.06 -13.12 -0.11
CA LEU A 75 -11.33 -14.17 0.57
C LEU A 75 -12.28 -15.24 1.11
N LYS A 76 -11.79 -16.48 1.18
CA LYS A 76 -12.55 -17.59 1.79
C LYS A 76 -12.78 -17.41 3.28
N VAL A 77 -11.84 -16.73 3.95
CA VAL A 77 -11.87 -16.46 5.39
C VAL A 77 -11.56 -15.00 5.59
N GLN A 78 -12.51 -14.29 6.19
CA GLN A 78 -12.33 -12.90 6.58
C GLN A 78 -11.78 -12.85 8.01
N ALA A 79 -10.50 -12.50 8.14
CA ALA A 79 -9.82 -12.46 9.45
C ALA A 79 -9.95 -11.11 10.17
N GLN A 80 -10.27 -10.03 9.45
CA GLN A 80 -10.33 -8.66 9.97
C GLN A 80 -11.70 -8.01 9.71
N PRO A 81 -12.15 -7.09 10.59
CA PRO A 81 -13.38 -6.35 10.36
C PRO A 81 -13.21 -5.42 9.16
N VAL A 82 -14.14 -5.50 8.20
CA VAL A 82 -14.21 -4.56 7.07
C VAL A 82 -15.23 -3.47 7.35
N VAL A 83 -15.08 -2.34 6.69
CA VAL A 83 -16.10 -1.29 6.68
C VAL A 83 -17.40 -1.78 6.03
N GLN A 84 -18.52 -1.33 6.59
CA GLN A 84 -19.87 -1.65 6.16
C GLN A 84 -20.29 -0.79 4.96
N ASN A 85 -19.89 0.48 4.95
CA ASN A 85 -20.24 1.46 3.93
C ASN A 85 -19.14 2.51 3.75
N ASN A 86 -19.38 3.45 2.84
CA ASN A 86 -18.43 4.49 2.47
C ASN A 86 -18.27 5.55 3.58
N GLU A 87 -19.31 5.79 4.37
CA GLU A 87 -19.28 6.71 5.52
C GLU A 87 -18.33 6.19 6.61
N GLU A 88 -18.45 4.91 6.99
CA GLU A 88 -17.58 4.28 7.98
C GLU A 88 -16.12 4.24 7.50
N PHE A 89 -15.90 4.04 6.19
CA PHE A 89 -14.56 4.14 5.61
C PHE A 89 -13.97 5.54 5.78
N LYS A 90 -14.71 6.59 5.43
CA LYS A 90 -14.25 7.99 5.58
C LYS A 90 -13.90 8.30 7.04
N GLU A 91 -14.80 7.96 7.96
CA GLU A 91 -14.60 8.20 9.39
C GLU A 91 -13.36 7.47 9.93
N CYS A 92 -13.22 6.17 9.63
CA CYS A 92 -12.06 5.41 10.07
C CYS A 92 -10.76 5.94 9.44
N TYR A 93 -10.78 6.32 8.16
CA TYR A 93 -9.60 6.85 7.49
C TYR A 93 -9.19 8.22 8.03
N GLU A 94 -10.16 9.11 8.31
CA GLU A 94 -9.92 10.43 8.91
C GLU A 94 -9.28 10.27 10.30
N ASN A 95 -9.81 9.39 11.15
CA ASN A 95 -9.23 9.08 12.46
C ASN A 95 -7.79 8.52 12.37
N VAL A 96 -7.53 7.64 11.40
CA VAL A 96 -6.18 7.11 11.15
C VAL A 96 -5.25 8.22 10.69
N LEU A 97 -5.67 9.05 9.74
CA LEU A 97 -4.87 10.15 9.21
C LEU A 97 -4.51 11.15 10.32
N GLU A 98 -5.48 11.54 11.15
CA GLU A 98 -5.26 12.45 12.28
C GLU A 98 -4.32 11.84 13.32
N SER A 99 -4.47 10.55 13.61
CA SER A 99 -3.54 9.84 14.49
C SER A 99 -2.11 9.88 13.94
N VAL A 100 -1.92 9.66 12.63
CA VAL A 100 -0.61 9.71 11.98
C VAL A 100 -0.02 11.12 11.97
N LEU A 101 -0.85 12.14 11.82
CA LEU A 101 -0.43 13.54 11.85
C LEU A 101 0.14 13.97 13.21
N HIS A 102 -0.27 13.32 14.31
CA HIS A 102 0.28 13.62 15.64
C HIS A 102 1.76 13.26 15.79
N PHE A 103 2.27 12.30 15.04
CA PHE A 103 3.65 11.84 15.14
C PHE A 103 4.46 12.00 13.84
N SER A 104 3.91 12.65 12.82
CA SER A 104 4.57 12.87 11.54
C SER A 104 4.52 14.33 11.10
N LYS A 105 5.66 14.89 10.71
CA LYS A 105 5.73 16.27 10.20
C LYS A 105 4.99 16.42 8.87
N GLN A 106 5.20 15.48 7.95
CA GLN A 106 4.49 15.39 6.68
C GLN A 106 3.91 13.99 6.50
N VAL A 107 2.75 13.91 5.85
CA VAL A 107 2.11 12.63 5.52
C VAL A 107 1.88 12.57 4.02
N VAL A 108 2.08 11.38 3.46
CA VAL A 108 1.73 11.03 2.09
C VAL A 108 0.64 9.98 2.19
N ALA A 109 -0.60 10.37 1.90
CA ALA A 109 -1.70 9.42 1.76
C ALA A 109 -1.59 8.73 0.41
N VAL A 110 -1.70 7.40 0.39
CA VAL A 110 -1.53 6.59 -0.80
C VAL A 110 -2.82 5.82 -1.04
N SER A 111 -3.42 5.98 -2.21
CA SER A 111 -4.62 5.21 -2.54
C SER A 111 -4.33 3.70 -2.63
N PRO A 112 -5.33 2.83 -2.40
CA PRO A 112 -5.19 1.41 -2.70
C PRO A 112 -4.70 1.19 -4.14
N SER A 113 -3.88 0.17 -4.41
CA SER A 113 -3.38 -0.08 -5.78
C SER A 113 -4.43 -0.74 -6.67
N LEU A 114 -4.61 -2.06 -6.54
CA LEU A 114 -5.58 -2.83 -7.32
C LEU A 114 -5.91 -4.16 -6.64
N VAL A 115 -7.01 -4.78 -7.07
CA VAL A 115 -7.31 -6.18 -6.80
C VAL A 115 -7.68 -6.82 -8.14
N GLY A 116 -6.78 -7.65 -8.64
CA GLY A 116 -6.79 -8.19 -10.00
C GLY A 116 -6.22 -7.18 -11.02
N GLU A 117 -5.42 -7.69 -11.95
CA GLU A 117 -4.73 -6.85 -12.95
C GLU A 117 -5.58 -6.49 -14.16
N ASN A 118 -6.79 -7.04 -14.30
CA ASN A 118 -7.72 -6.57 -15.31
C ASN A 118 -8.27 -5.18 -14.89
N PRO A 119 -7.94 -4.08 -15.60
CA PRO A 119 -8.34 -2.74 -15.19
C PRO A 119 -9.86 -2.53 -15.16
N LYS A 120 -10.61 -3.35 -15.91
CA LYS A 120 -12.05 -3.23 -16.07
C LYS A 120 -12.86 -4.07 -15.08
N ASN A 121 -12.20 -4.72 -14.11
CA ASN A 121 -12.90 -5.56 -13.15
C ASN A 121 -13.70 -4.72 -12.12
N THR A 122 -14.73 -5.33 -11.55
CA THR A 122 -15.65 -4.63 -10.62
C THR A 122 -14.99 -4.29 -9.29
N THR A 123 -13.94 -5.00 -8.91
CA THR A 123 -13.22 -4.76 -7.65
C THR A 123 -12.39 -3.49 -7.71
N ASN A 124 -11.74 -3.21 -8.85
CA ASN A 124 -11.00 -1.98 -9.10
C ASN A 124 -11.94 -0.76 -9.14
N ASN A 125 -13.18 -0.91 -9.62
CA ASN A 125 -14.17 0.16 -9.53
C ASN A 125 -14.51 0.51 -8.07
N LYS A 126 -14.64 -0.49 -7.18
CA LYS A 126 -14.85 -0.25 -5.74
C LYS A 126 -13.66 0.43 -5.07
N LEU A 127 -12.43 0.08 -5.48
CA LEU A 127 -11.23 0.77 -5.01
C LEU A 127 -11.18 2.22 -5.50
N GLN A 128 -11.72 2.52 -6.68
CA GLN A 128 -11.81 3.89 -7.18
C GLN A 128 -12.65 4.77 -6.27
N GLU A 129 -13.77 4.26 -5.74
CA GLU A 129 -14.57 4.99 -4.74
C GLU A 129 -13.71 5.34 -3.52
N PHE A 130 -12.86 4.43 -3.03
CA PHE A 130 -11.98 4.67 -1.88
C PHE A 130 -10.88 5.67 -2.21
N THR A 131 -10.29 5.57 -3.40
CA THR A 131 -9.32 6.54 -3.94
C THR A 131 -9.89 7.96 -3.95
N ASP A 132 -11.11 8.13 -4.47
CA ASP A 132 -11.77 9.43 -4.57
C ASP A 132 -12.06 10.01 -3.16
N MET A 133 -12.50 9.16 -2.24
CA MET A 133 -12.75 9.55 -0.84
C MET A 133 -11.48 10.00 -0.12
N ILE A 134 -10.39 9.23 -0.25
CA ILE A 134 -9.09 9.59 0.35
C ILE A 134 -8.60 10.91 -0.25
N GLN A 135 -8.64 11.05 -1.58
CA GLN A 135 -8.17 12.26 -2.26
C GLN A 135 -8.97 13.50 -1.84
N ALA A 136 -10.29 13.37 -1.70
CA ALA A 136 -11.13 14.47 -1.24
C ALA A 136 -10.83 14.85 0.21
N LEU A 137 -10.63 13.85 1.08
CA LEU A 137 -10.35 14.04 2.50
C LEU A 137 -9.01 14.75 2.74
N VAL A 138 -7.93 14.31 2.10
CA VAL A 138 -6.58 14.79 2.39
C VAL A 138 -6.36 16.25 1.98
N ARG A 139 -7.18 16.78 1.06
CA ARG A 139 -7.19 18.21 0.68
C ARG A 139 -7.52 19.15 1.85
N LYS A 140 -8.14 18.64 2.91
CA LYS A 140 -8.42 19.42 4.13
C LYS A 140 -7.15 19.70 4.96
N TYR A 141 -6.07 18.97 4.73
CA TYR A 141 -4.88 19.00 5.59
C TYR A 141 -3.66 19.57 4.83
N PRO A 142 -3.06 20.68 5.31
CA PRO A 142 -2.00 21.38 4.57
C PRO A 142 -0.67 20.61 4.52
N ASN A 143 -0.42 19.72 5.47
CA ASN A 143 0.80 18.91 5.55
C ASN A 143 0.60 17.47 5.05
N VAL A 144 -0.47 17.22 4.29
CA VAL A 144 -0.75 15.94 3.66
C VAL A 144 -0.68 16.07 2.14
N SER A 145 0.10 15.21 1.52
CA SER A 145 0.13 15.04 0.07
C SER A 145 -0.51 13.70 -0.32
N PHE A 146 -0.81 13.53 -1.61
CA PHE A 146 -1.53 12.36 -2.11
C PHE A 146 -0.82 11.72 -3.29
N ILE A 147 -0.67 10.38 -3.24
CA ILE A 147 -0.28 9.57 -4.39
C ILE A 147 -1.49 8.74 -4.83
N ASN A 148 -1.90 8.92 -6.08
CA ASN A 148 -2.90 8.04 -6.70
C ASN A 148 -2.24 6.77 -7.24
N MET A 149 -1.90 5.85 -6.33
CA MET A 149 -1.23 4.60 -6.68
C MET A 149 -2.11 3.70 -7.55
N GLN A 150 -3.43 3.77 -7.39
CA GLN A 150 -4.37 3.09 -8.28
C GLN A 150 -4.14 3.47 -9.74
N SER A 151 -4.18 4.76 -10.05
CA SER A 151 -3.95 5.24 -11.43
C SER A 151 -2.55 4.87 -11.93
N VAL A 152 -1.52 4.92 -11.08
CA VAL A 152 -0.16 4.49 -11.45
C VAL A 152 -0.17 3.04 -11.94
N PHE A 153 -0.79 2.12 -11.21
CA PHE A 153 -0.85 0.71 -11.58
C PHE A 153 -1.75 0.47 -12.80
N LEU A 154 -2.95 1.06 -12.84
CA LEU A 154 -3.91 0.85 -13.93
C LEU A 154 -3.36 1.36 -15.27
N ASN A 155 -2.66 2.51 -15.29
CA ASN A 155 -2.03 3.04 -16.50
C ASN A 155 -0.94 2.11 -17.05
N LYS A 156 -0.21 1.39 -16.17
CA LYS A 156 0.79 0.40 -16.60
C LYS A 156 0.17 -0.85 -17.19
N LEU A 157 -1.11 -1.12 -16.90
CA LEU A 157 -1.86 -2.30 -17.32
C LEU A 157 -2.82 -2.02 -18.48
N GLU A 158 -3.11 -0.76 -18.82
CA GLU A 158 -4.12 -0.36 -19.81
C GLU A 158 -3.94 -1.05 -21.17
N THR A 159 -2.68 -1.21 -21.62
CA THR A 159 -2.33 -1.82 -22.91
C THR A 159 -1.88 -3.27 -22.78
N ILE A 160 -1.88 -3.83 -21.57
CA ILE A 160 -1.39 -5.18 -21.28
C ILE A 160 -2.58 -6.11 -21.04
N LYS A 161 -2.64 -7.21 -21.77
CA LYS A 161 -3.60 -8.28 -21.48
C LYS A 161 -3.12 -9.10 -20.28
N SER A 162 -3.72 -8.85 -19.12
CA SER A 162 -3.55 -9.65 -17.91
C SER A 162 -4.62 -10.74 -17.80
N SER A 163 -4.33 -11.78 -17.01
CA SER A 163 -5.36 -12.75 -16.61
C SER A 163 -6.28 -12.17 -15.52
N ASP A 164 -7.44 -12.79 -15.34
CA ASP A 164 -8.35 -12.48 -14.22
C ASP A 164 -7.97 -13.23 -12.92
N TYR A 165 -6.72 -13.71 -12.81
CA TYR A 165 -6.29 -14.47 -11.64
C TYR A 165 -6.29 -13.59 -10.38
N ILE A 166 -7.02 -14.03 -9.35
CA ILE A 166 -6.99 -13.46 -8.01
C ILE A 166 -6.84 -14.60 -7.00
N GLY A 167 -5.77 -14.56 -6.20
CA GLY A 167 -5.48 -15.56 -5.17
C GLY A 167 -6.35 -15.37 -3.94
N THR A 168 -7.42 -16.14 -3.80
CA THR A 168 -8.37 -16.03 -2.66
C THR A 168 -7.93 -16.73 -1.37
N SER A 169 -6.73 -17.32 -1.36
CA SER A 169 -6.13 -17.96 -0.18
C SER A 169 -4.75 -17.35 0.10
N VAL A 170 -4.74 -16.35 1.00
CA VAL A 170 -3.51 -15.67 1.43
C VAL A 170 -2.54 -16.66 2.10
N MET A 171 -3.05 -17.61 2.89
CA MET A 171 -2.21 -18.65 3.53
C MET A 171 -1.47 -19.49 2.48
N LYS A 172 -2.18 -19.95 1.45
CA LYS A 172 -1.56 -20.70 0.35
C LYS A 172 -0.48 -19.87 -0.34
N MET A 173 -0.71 -18.57 -0.55
CA MET A 173 0.31 -17.69 -1.13
C MET A 173 1.53 -17.53 -0.23
N MET A 174 1.35 -17.37 1.07
CA MET A 174 2.46 -17.30 2.03
C MET A 174 3.30 -18.58 2.01
N VAL A 175 2.67 -19.76 2.00
CA VAL A 175 3.39 -21.03 1.93
C VAL A 175 4.14 -21.16 0.60
N GLU A 176 3.48 -20.86 -0.52
CA GLU A 176 4.12 -20.93 -1.82
C GLU A 176 5.34 -19.99 -1.90
N THR A 177 5.24 -18.75 -1.41
CA THR A 177 6.36 -17.80 -1.44
C THR A 177 7.50 -18.18 -0.52
N LEU A 178 7.26 -18.81 0.63
CA LEU A 178 8.33 -19.33 1.49
C LEU A 178 9.22 -20.36 0.77
N PHE A 179 8.67 -21.12 -0.18
CA PHE A 179 9.45 -22.04 -1.03
C PHE A 179 10.14 -21.33 -2.20
N LEU A 180 9.66 -20.14 -2.59
CA LEU A 180 10.25 -19.28 -3.62
C LEU A 180 11.31 -18.37 -2.98
N LYS A 181 12.43 -18.97 -2.55
CA LYS A 181 13.56 -18.30 -1.88
C LYS A 181 14.26 -17.16 -2.67
N SER A 182 13.68 -16.66 -3.76
CA SER A 182 14.27 -15.62 -4.62
C SER A 182 13.21 -14.86 -5.43
N HIS A 183 13.38 -13.54 -5.59
CA HIS A 183 12.48 -12.68 -6.39
C HIS A 183 12.23 -13.22 -7.81
N SER A 184 13.25 -13.77 -8.47
CA SER A 184 13.12 -14.37 -9.81
C SER A 184 12.09 -15.50 -9.89
N LYS A 185 11.92 -16.28 -8.82
CA LYS A 185 10.92 -17.35 -8.76
C LYS A 185 9.51 -16.81 -8.55
N ILE A 186 9.37 -15.72 -7.80
CA ILE A 186 8.11 -14.96 -7.65
C ILE A 186 7.69 -14.42 -9.02
N ASP A 187 8.62 -13.82 -9.77
CA ASP A 187 8.34 -13.28 -11.11
C ASP A 187 7.94 -14.37 -12.11
N VAL A 188 8.61 -15.54 -12.07
CA VAL A 188 8.23 -16.69 -12.89
C VAL A 188 6.83 -17.18 -12.55
N LEU A 189 6.46 -17.25 -11.26
CA LEU A 189 5.13 -17.67 -10.83
C LEU A 189 4.04 -16.66 -11.23
N SER A 190 4.31 -15.36 -11.03
CA SER A 190 3.48 -14.24 -11.52
C SER A 190 3.20 -14.38 -13.02
N LYS A 191 4.26 -14.55 -13.83
CA LYS A 191 4.14 -14.73 -15.28
C LYS A 191 3.34 -15.99 -15.65
N LYS A 192 3.53 -17.11 -14.95
CA LYS A 192 2.75 -18.34 -15.16
C LYS A 192 1.26 -18.15 -14.90
N ARG A 193 0.90 -17.19 -14.03
CA ARG A 193 -0.49 -16.82 -13.75
C ARG A 193 -1.05 -15.83 -14.77
N GLY A 194 -0.25 -15.35 -15.72
CA GLY A 194 -0.62 -14.28 -16.65
C GLY A 194 -0.69 -12.89 -15.99
N LEU A 195 0.05 -12.70 -14.90
CA LEU A 195 0.18 -11.45 -14.16
C LEU A 195 1.50 -10.76 -14.52
N HIS A 196 1.54 -9.44 -14.41
CA HIS A 196 2.63 -8.59 -14.87
C HIS A 196 3.21 -7.70 -13.77
N LEU A 197 2.42 -7.31 -12.77
CA LEU A 197 2.81 -6.44 -11.66
C LEU A 197 2.65 -7.12 -10.29
N THR A 198 1.84 -8.16 -10.22
CA THR A 198 1.46 -8.86 -8.99
C THR A 198 1.78 -10.34 -9.06
N LEU A 199 1.95 -10.95 -7.90
CA LEU A 199 2.09 -12.39 -7.71
C LEU A 199 0.73 -13.08 -7.75
N ASP A 200 -0.30 -12.48 -7.16
CA ASP A 200 -1.59 -13.12 -6.91
C ASP A 200 -2.80 -12.23 -7.22
N GLY A 201 -2.60 -11.15 -7.97
CA GLY A 201 -3.61 -10.13 -8.22
C GLY A 201 -3.64 -9.02 -7.18
N VAL A 202 -2.88 -9.11 -6.08
CA VAL A 202 -2.79 -8.06 -5.05
C VAL A 202 -1.35 -7.76 -4.68
N HIS A 203 -0.62 -8.77 -4.22
CA HIS A 203 0.75 -8.65 -3.73
C HIS A 203 1.76 -8.58 -4.87
N PHE A 204 2.89 -7.92 -4.68
CA PHE A 204 3.76 -7.56 -5.80
C PHE A 204 4.73 -8.64 -6.25
N ASN A 205 4.98 -8.66 -7.56
CA ASN A 205 6.22 -9.20 -8.13
C ASN A 205 7.30 -8.09 -8.11
N SER A 206 8.49 -8.36 -8.66
CA SER A 206 9.59 -7.38 -8.65
C SER A 206 9.23 -6.07 -9.35
N LYS A 207 8.47 -6.13 -10.46
CA LYS A 207 8.07 -4.95 -11.24
C LYS A 207 7.07 -4.08 -10.48
N GLY A 208 6.06 -4.69 -9.85
CA GLY A 208 5.10 -3.97 -9.01
C GLY A 208 5.77 -3.29 -7.82
N ALA A 209 6.68 -3.99 -7.13
CA ALA A 209 7.41 -3.43 -5.99
C ALA A 209 8.31 -2.26 -6.41
N THR A 210 8.95 -2.36 -7.58
CA THR A 210 9.80 -1.28 -8.12
C THR A 210 8.99 -0.03 -8.43
N ILE A 211 7.79 -0.17 -9.01
CA ILE A 211 6.89 0.97 -9.29
C ILE A 211 6.59 1.75 -8.00
N VAL A 212 6.24 1.04 -6.91
CA VAL A 212 5.96 1.69 -5.62
C VAL A 212 7.20 2.39 -5.08
N ALA A 213 8.35 1.71 -5.12
CA ALA A 213 9.61 2.27 -4.65
C ALA A 213 10.01 3.53 -5.43
N ASP A 214 9.76 3.57 -6.74
CA ASP A 214 10.05 4.73 -7.59
C ASP A 214 9.15 5.93 -7.26
N GLU A 215 7.84 5.71 -7.10
CA GLU A 215 6.90 6.77 -6.70
C GLU A 215 7.26 7.33 -5.31
N TYR A 216 7.58 6.46 -4.35
CA TYR A 216 7.96 6.88 -2.99
C TYR A 216 9.31 7.61 -3.00
N SER A 217 10.27 7.11 -3.79
CA SER A 217 11.57 7.75 -3.97
C SER A 217 11.44 9.17 -4.50
N SER A 218 10.58 9.39 -5.50
CA SER A 218 10.34 10.72 -6.07
C SER A 218 9.89 11.73 -5.00
N ILE A 219 8.99 11.32 -4.10
CA ILE A 219 8.55 12.16 -2.97
C ILE A 219 9.68 12.38 -1.96
N ILE A 220 10.41 11.33 -1.59
CA ILE A 220 11.54 11.42 -0.65
C ILE A 220 12.61 12.37 -1.19
N ASP A 221 13.01 12.23 -2.45
CA ASP A 221 14.04 13.05 -3.09
C ASP A 221 13.61 14.53 -3.15
N ASN A 222 12.34 14.80 -3.45
CA ASN A 222 11.79 16.15 -3.42
C ASN A 222 11.75 16.74 -2.02
N HIS A 223 11.44 15.92 -1.00
CA HIS A 223 11.48 16.36 0.39
C HIS A 223 12.91 16.71 0.83
N LEU A 224 13.89 15.88 0.47
CA LEU A 224 15.31 16.13 0.76
C LEU A 224 15.81 17.43 0.09
N LYS A 225 15.46 17.68 -1.17
CA LYS A 225 15.83 18.92 -1.87
C LYS A 225 15.32 20.17 -1.14
N LYS A 226 14.05 20.17 -0.73
CA LYS A 226 13.45 21.28 0.03
C LYS A 226 14.14 21.53 1.38
N LEU A 227 14.63 20.47 2.04
CA LEU A 227 15.39 20.60 3.29
C LEU A 227 16.78 21.20 3.09
N VAL A 228 17.37 21.03 1.90
CA VAL A 228 18.67 21.63 1.55
C VAL A 228 18.50 23.09 1.11
N GLU A 229 17.48 23.38 0.30
CA GLU A 229 17.21 24.73 -0.22
C GLU A 229 16.60 25.69 0.81
N GLY A 230 15.93 25.16 1.84
CA GLY A 230 15.35 25.93 2.94
C GLY A 230 16.31 26.19 4.11
N ARG A 231 17.60 25.90 3.96
CA ARG A 231 18.68 26.19 4.89
C ARG A 231 19.61 27.25 4.30
#